data_AF-A0AAJ1CC89-F1
#
_entry.id   AF-A0AAJ1CC89-F1
#
_cell.length_a   1.000
_cell.length_b   1.000
_cell.length_c   1.000
_cell.angle_alpha   90.00
_cell.angle_beta   90.00
_cell.angle_gamma   90.00
#
_symmetry.space_group_name_H-M   'P 1'
#
loop_
_entity.id
_entity.type
_entity.pdbx_description
1 polymer ?
#
loop_
_entity_poly.entity_id
_entity_poly.type
_entity_poly.pdbx_seq_one_letter_code
_entity_poly.pdbx_strand_id
1 'polypeptide(L)'
;MDNDDAFSSDVVELLQRELRPAPGKRIYSLLYGYQYFTDRRFALKMRYTNNHFLTLAEPFDAHTETIISYRHTKAIRQLPTTYLSTARGKWLEIVHEDNVSNDFRINIKVWYIPLLYGRSFADFGLGGFRLSCARQWAATLLVVPARFFATAVRRLRRKWSK
;
A
#
# COMPACT_ATOMS: atom_id res chain seq x y z
N MET A 1 6.42 -8.89 -6.10
CA MET A 1 5.02 -8.70 -5.69
C MET A 1 4.69 -9.89 -4.85
N ASP A 2 4.12 -9.66 -3.68
CA ASP A 2 3.79 -10.73 -2.75
C ASP A 2 2.40 -11.31 -3.14
N ASN A 3 2.08 -12.52 -2.70
CA ASN A 3 0.88 -13.22 -3.13
C ASN A 3 -0.43 -12.65 -2.54
N ASP A 4 -0.32 -11.83 -1.49
CA ASP A 4 -1.40 -11.08 -0.87
C ASP A 4 -1.56 -9.65 -1.45
N ASP A 5 -0.79 -9.33 -2.48
CA ASP A 5 -0.84 -8.04 -3.18
C ASP A 5 -1.51 -8.13 -4.55
N ALA A 6 -2.08 -7.01 -5.00
CA ALA A 6 -2.56 -6.84 -6.36
C ALA A 6 -2.29 -5.42 -6.89
N PHE A 7 -2.04 -5.30 -8.19
CA PHE A 7 -2.03 -4.02 -8.91
C PHE A 7 -3.36 -3.77 -9.62
N SER A 8 -3.70 -2.50 -9.83
CA SER A 8 -4.78 -2.18 -10.75
C SER A 8 -4.37 -2.54 -12.18
N SER A 9 -5.34 -2.90 -13.01
CA SER A 9 -5.12 -3.39 -14.37
C SER A 9 -4.34 -2.42 -15.28
N ASP A 10 -4.37 -1.12 -14.96
CA ASP A 10 -3.70 -0.05 -15.70
C ASP A 10 -2.35 0.37 -15.11
N VAL A 11 -1.79 -0.34 -14.12
CA VAL A 11 -0.50 0.02 -13.51
C VAL A 11 0.65 -0.03 -14.51
N VAL A 12 0.69 -1.04 -15.37
CA VAL A 12 1.78 -1.18 -16.35
C VAL A 12 1.76 -0.01 -17.34
N GLU A 13 0.58 0.36 -17.84
CA GLU A 13 0.39 1.50 -18.72
C GLU A 13 0.78 2.82 -18.03
N LEU A 14 0.35 3.00 -16.77
CA LEU A 14 0.76 4.15 -15.95
C LEU A 14 2.28 4.23 -15.84
N LEU A 15 2.94 3.12 -15.49
CA LEU A 15 4.39 3.09 -15.35
C LEU A 15 5.06 3.45 -16.67
N GLN A 16 4.72 2.78 -17.77
CA GLN A 16 5.28 3.05 -19.10
C GLN A 16 5.10 4.52 -19.51
N ARG A 17 3.95 5.13 -19.19
CA ARG A 17 3.67 6.54 -19.48
C ARG A 17 4.45 7.52 -18.61
N GLU A 18 4.78 7.18 -17.36
CA GLU A 18 5.43 8.10 -16.41
C GLU A 18 6.94 7.89 -16.28
N LEU A 19 7.44 6.71 -16.64
CA LEU A 19 8.86 6.44 -16.73
C LEU A 19 9.50 7.38 -17.76
N ARG A 20 10.59 8.04 -17.35
CA ARG A 20 11.35 8.96 -18.20
C ARG A 20 12.79 8.47 -18.26
N PRO A 21 13.42 8.46 -19.44
CA PRO A 21 14.86 8.30 -19.53
C PRO A 21 15.54 9.36 -18.64
N ALA A 22 16.43 8.92 -17.78
CA ALA A 22 17.19 9.80 -16.89
C ALA A 22 18.57 9.19 -16.64
N PRO A 23 19.60 10.03 -16.42
CA PRO A 23 20.89 9.53 -15.96
C PRO A 23 20.74 8.96 -14.54
N GLY A 24 21.27 7.76 -14.33
CA GLY A 24 21.31 7.09 -13.04
C GLY A 24 19.99 6.43 -12.60
N LYS A 25 20.01 5.92 -11.36
CA LYS A 25 18.94 5.13 -10.77
C LYS A 25 17.86 6.01 -10.13
N ARG A 26 16.60 5.63 -10.32
CA ARG A 26 15.44 6.32 -9.74
C ARG A 26 14.35 5.33 -9.36
N ILE A 27 13.69 5.60 -8.24
CA ILE A 27 12.52 4.84 -7.81
C ILE A 27 11.25 5.55 -8.25
N TYR A 28 10.31 4.80 -8.79
CA TYR A 28 8.92 5.21 -8.97
C TYR A 28 8.07 4.50 -7.92
N SER A 29 7.41 5.27 -7.05
CA SER A 29 6.56 4.74 -5.98
C SER A 29 5.11 5.05 -6.25
N LEU A 30 4.26 4.02 -6.25
CA LEU A 30 2.81 4.19 -6.32
C LEU A 30 2.30 4.69 -4.96
N LEU A 31 1.95 5.97 -4.87
CA LEU A 31 1.73 6.64 -3.58
C LEU A 31 0.44 6.19 -2.89
N TYR A 32 -0.61 5.95 -3.67
CA TYR A 32 -1.93 5.59 -3.17
C TYR A 32 -2.28 4.13 -3.47
N GLY A 33 -2.89 3.49 -2.50
CA GLY A 33 -3.45 2.15 -2.66
C GLY A 33 -4.54 1.85 -1.64
N TYR A 34 -4.85 0.58 -1.50
CA TYR A 34 -5.90 0.08 -0.63
C TYR A 34 -5.34 -1.00 0.28
N GLN A 35 -5.86 -1.05 1.51
CA GLN A 35 -5.63 -2.15 2.41
C GLN A 35 -6.98 -2.77 2.74
N TYR A 36 -7.15 -4.03 2.36
CA TYR A 36 -8.38 -4.78 2.54
C TYR A 36 -8.22 -5.77 3.69
N PHE A 37 -9.07 -5.65 4.70
CA PHE A 37 -9.08 -6.53 5.87
C PHE A 37 -10.14 -7.61 5.68
N THR A 38 -9.71 -8.87 5.61
CA THR A 38 -10.60 -10.00 5.29
C THR A 38 -11.56 -10.33 6.44
N ASP A 39 -11.11 -10.14 7.68
CA ASP A 39 -11.80 -10.50 8.92
C ASP A 39 -13.15 -9.79 9.10
N ARG A 40 -13.14 -8.47 8.93
CA ARG A 40 -14.31 -7.60 9.04
C ARG A 40 -14.79 -7.13 7.68
N ARG A 41 -14.19 -7.62 6.59
CA ARG A 41 -14.51 -7.31 5.18
C ARG A 41 -14.74 -5.81 4.96
N PHE A 42 -13.70 -5.03 5.22
CA PHE A 42 -13.69 -3.59 4.98
C PHE A 42 -12.34 -3.19 4.37
N ALA A 43 -12.29 -2.03 3.71
CA ALA A 43 -11.05 -1.54 3.14
C ALA A 43 -10.85 -0.05 3.42
N LEU A 44 -9.58 0.32 3.54
CA LEU A 44 -9.17 1.71 3.64
C LEU A 44 -8.34 2.08 2.43
N LYS A 45 -8.50 3.30 1.94
CA LYS A 45 -7.52 3.89 1.04
C LYS A 45 -6.34 4.36 1.88
N MET A 46 -5.13 4.21 1.35
CA MET A 46 -3.90 4.60 2.01
C MET A 46 -3.10 5.54 1.13
N ARG A 47 -2.57 6.61 1.72
CA ARG A 47 -1.40 7.32 1.21
C ARG A 47 -0.19 6.79 1.97
N TYR A 48 0.76 6.15 1.29
CA TYR A 48 1.90 5.57 1.98
C TYR A 48 3.20 5.92 1.25
N THR A 49 4.00 6.81 1.81
CA THR A 49 5.26 7.26 1.18
C THR A 49 6.41 6.26 1.33
N ASN A 50 6.20 5.13 2.01
CA ASN A 50 7.23 4.13 2.28
C ASN A 50 6.69 2.71 2.14
N ASN A 51 5.82 2.53 1.14
CA ASN A 51 5.29 1.24 0.73
C ASN A 51 6.33 0.43 -0.08
N HIS A 52 6.02 -0.83 -0.35
CA HIS A 52 6.86 -1.75 -1.12
C HIS A 52 6.48 -1.84 -2.61
N PHE A 53 5.47 -1.10 -3.07
CA PHE A 53 5.03 -1.00 -4.46
C PHE A 53 5.90 0.00 -5.24
N LEU A 54 7.15 -0.43 -5.45
CA LEU A 54 8.23 0.35 -6.01
C LEU A 54 8.69 -0.23 -7.35
N THR A 55 9.04 0.63 -8.29
CA THR A 55 9.70 0.26 -9.55
C THR A 55 11.04 0.99 -9.62
N LEU A 56 12.11 0.25 -9.93
CA LEU A 56 13.42 0.84 -10.21
C LEU A 56 13.51 1.14 -11.70
N ALA A 57 13.84 2.39 -12.03
CA ALA A 57 14.27 2.80 -13.35
C ALA A 57 15.78 3.04 -13.30
N GLU A 58 16.53 2.41 -14.18
CA GLU A 58 17.97 2.55 -14.25
C GLU A 58 18.47 2.51 -15.69
N PRO A 59 19.70 2.99 -15.95
CA PRO A 59 20.33 2.85 -17.25
C PRO A 59 20.50 1.37 -17.60
N PHE A 60 20.36 1.06 -18.89
CA PHE A 60 20.66 -0.27 -19.38
C PHE A 60 22.19 -0.40 -19.54
N ASP A 61 22.84 -0.99 -18.54
CA ASP A 61 24.28 -1.27 -18.53
C ASP A 61 24.55 -2.75 -18.20
N ALA A 62 25.82 -3.15 -18.17
CA ALA A 62 26.23 -4.53 -17.90
C ALA A 62 25.90 -5.01 -16.46
N HIS A 63 25.50 -4.10 -15.55
CA HIS A 63 25.18 -4.39 -14.17
C HIS A 63 23.78 -3.88 -13.79
N THR A 64 22.77 -4.57 -14.31
CA THR A 64 21.36 -4.33 -13.96
C THR A 64 21.07 -4.78 -12.53
N GLU A 65 20.48 -3.90 -11.74
CA GLU A 65 19.91 -4.21 -10.44
C GLU A 65 18.38 -4.28 -10.54
N THR A 66 17.75 -4.95 -9.59
CA THR A 66 16.29 -4.85 -9.45
C THR A 66 15.98 -4.09 -8.18
N ILE A 67 14.74 -3.60 -8.06
CA ILE A 67 14.30 -2.96 -6.82
C ILE A 67 14.46 -3.88 -5.59
N ILE A 68 14.54 -5.20 -5.80
CA ILE A 68 14.77 -6.21 -4.76
C ILE A 68 16.18 -6.11 -4.16
N SER A 69 17.17 -5.62 -4.93
CA SER A 69 18.52 -5.35 -4.43
C SER A 69 18.54 -4.31 -3.30
N TYR A 70 17.48 -3.50 -3.19
CA TYR A 70 17.32 -2.49 -2.17
C TYR A 70 16.33 -2.95 -1.10
N ARG A 71 16.72 -2.80 0.17
CA ARG A 71 15.76 -2.98 1.26
C ARG A 71 14.67 -1.92 1.13
N HIS A 72 13.42 -2.31 0.88
CA HIS A 72 12.30 -1.38 0.62
C HIS A 72 12.14 -0.29 1.70
N THR A 73 12.46 -0.59 2.97
CA THR A 73 12.41 0.39 4.07
C THR A 73 13.47 1.50 3.98
N LYS A 74 14.53 1.29 3.20
CA LYS A 74 15.66 2.20 3.00
C LYS A 74 15.75 2.73 1.58
N ALA A 75 15.21 2.02 0.59
CA ALA A 75 15.34 2.34 -0.84
C ALA A 75 15.02 3.81 -1.16
N ILE A 76 13.90 4.31 -0.63
CA ILE A 76 13.42 5.68 -0.85
C ILE A 76 14.35 6.76 -0.25
N ARG A 77 15.20 6.38 0.72
CA ARG A 77 16.23 7.27 1.29
C ARG A 77 17.56 7.19 0.54
N GLN A 78 17.78 6.13 -0.24
CA GLN A 78 19.03 5.87 -0.94
C GLN A 78 19.00 6.37 -2.38
N LEU A 79 17.83 6.38 -3.01
CA LEU A 79 17.66 6.77 -4.40
C LEU A 79 16.64 7.91 -4.54
N PRO A 80 16.82 8.80 -5.53
CA PRO A 80 15.78 9.75 -5.93
C PRO A 80 14.47 9.00 -6.18
N THR A 81 13.38 9.50 -5.61
CA THR A 81 12.07 8.84 -5.69
C THR A 81 11.02 9.79 -6.26
N THR A 82 10.36 9.36 -7.33
CA THR A 82 9.18 10.01 -7.90
C THR A 82 7.92 9.31 -7.39
N TYR A 83 7.03 10.06 -6.75
CA TYR A 83 5.75 9.53 -6.28
C TYR A 83 4.69 9.68 -7.36
N LEU A 84 4.18 8.57 -7.85
CA LEU A 84 3.05 8.52 -8.77
C LEU A 84 1.76 8.64 -7.96
N SER A 85 1.19 9.84 -8.00
CA SER A 85 0.00 10.22 -7.25
C SER A 85 -1.23 10.22 -8.14
N THR A 86 -2.03 9.16 -8.06
CA THR A 86 -3.30 9.04 -8.79
C THR A 86 -4.49 9.17 -7.85
N ALA A 87 -5.62 9.67 -8.38
CA ALA A 87 -6.85 9.81 -7.60
C ALA A 87 -7.39 8.45 -7.10
N ARG A 88 -7.27 7.40 -7.92
CA ARG A 88 -7.54 6.01 -7.53
C ARG A 88 -6.27 5.34 -7.04
N GLY A 89 -6.37 4.50 -6.01
CA GLY A 89 -5.23 3.70 -5.57
C GLY A 89 -4.81 2.71 -6.67
N LYS A 90 -3.51 2.40 -6.73
CA LYS A 90 -2.91 1.56 -7.78
C LYS A 90 -2.42 0.21 -7.30
N TRP A 91 -2.37 0.02 -5.99
CA TRP A 91 -2.08 -1.25 -5.35
C TRP A 91 -3.15 -1.58 -4.30
N LEU A 92 -3.28 -2.86 -4.01
CA LEU A 92 -4.16 -3.44 -3.02
C LEU A 92 -3.34 -4.44 -2.22
N GLU A 93 -3.33 -4.29 -0.91
CA GLU A 93 -2.72 -5.22 0.05
C GLU A 93 -3.85 -5.93 0.81
N ILE A 94 -3.88 -7.26 0.78
CA ILE A 94 -4.87 -8.09 1.49
C ILE A 94 -4.30 -8.46 2.85
N VAL A 95 -4.98 -8.03 3.92
CA VAL A 95 -4.60 -8.31 5.30
C VAL A 95 -5.48 -9.43 5.85
N HIS A 96 -4.88 -10.59 5.97
CA HIS A 96 -5.46 -11.76 6.64
C HIS A 96 -5.33 -11.65 8.18
N GLU A 97 -6.18 -12.36 8.91
CA GLU A 97 -6.25 -12.32 10.39
C GLU A 97 -4.91 -12.64 11.06
N ASP A 98 -4.14 -13.57 10.48
CA ASP A 98 -2.86 -14.02 11.01
C ASP A 98 -1.68 -13.10 10.64
N ASN A 99 -1.87 -12.14 9.74
CA ASN A 99 -0.80 -11.26 9.26
C ASN A 99 -0.60 -10.04 10.19
N VAL A 100 -0.20 -10.32 11.44
CA VAL A 100 0.05 -9.33 12.50
C VAL A 100 1.07 -8.25 12.09
N SER A 101 1.95 -8.56 11.13
CA SER A 101 2.95 -7.62 10.60
C SER A 101 2.34 -6.53 9.69
N ASN A 102 1.32 -6.89 8.91
CA ASN A 102 0.65 -5.99 7.96
C ASN A 102 -0.62 -5.33 8.52
N ASP A 103 -0.92 -5.56 9.79
CA ASP A 103 -2.01 -4.89 10.51
C ASP A 103 -1.84 -3.36 10.55
N PHE A 104 -2.83 -2.66 11.10
CA PHE A 104 -2.96 -1.20 11.09
C PHE A 104 -1.64 -0.46 11.41
N ARG A 105 -1.05 0.19 10.41
CA ARG A 105 0.27 0.85 10.52
C ARG A 105 0.13 2.25 11.12
N ILE A 106 0.40 2.40 12.41
CA ILE A 106 0.46 3.71 13.07
C ILE A 106 1.84 4.36 12.77
N ASN A 107 1.92 5.20 11.72
CA ASN A 107 3.15 5.89 11.32
C ASN A 107 2.81 7.19 10.56
N ILE A 108 3.58 8.27 10.77
CA ILE A 108 3.44 9.56 10.05
C ILE A 108 3.54 9.44 8.51
N LYS A 109 4.20 8.40 8.03
CA LYS A 109 4.33 8.10 6.59
C LYS A 109 3.06 7.50 5.97
N VAL A 110 2.09 7.10 6.80
CA VAL A 110 0.86 6.44 6.39
C VAL A 110 -0.32 7.34 6.76
N TRP A 111 -1.17 7.61 5.77
CA TRP A 111 -2.43 8.30 5.97
C TRP A 111 -3.56 7.39 5.53
N TYR A 112 -4.39 6.99 6.48
CA TYR A 112 -5.59 6.20 6.22
C TYR A 112 -6.75 7.14 5.85
N ILE A 113 -7.39 6.84 4.72
CA ILE A 113 -8.51 7.59 4.17
C ILE A 113 -9.72 6.64 4.14
N PRO A 114 -10.76 6.91 4.94
CA PRO A 114 -11.98 6.10 4.95
C PRO A 114 -12.66 6.06 3.57
N LEU A 115 -13.16 4.89 3.20
CA LEU A 115 -13.97 4.71 2.01
C LEU A 115 -15.45 4.81 2.37
N LEU A 116 -16.02 6.02 2.35
CA LEU A 116 -17.40 6.26 2.78
C LEU A 116 -18.47 5.85 1.75
N TYR A 117 -18.10 5.01 0.78
CA TYR A 117 -18.95 4.52 -0.29
C TYR A 117 -18.59 3.07 -0.64
N GLY A 118 -19.53 2.36 -1.28
CA GLY A 118 -19.29 1.00 -1.74
C GLY A 118 -18.23 0.93 -2.84
N ARG A 119 -17.36 -0.08 -2.80
CA ARG A 119 -16.23 -0.22 -3.74
C ARG A 119 -16.16 -1.64 -4.27
N SER A 120 -16.20 -1.81 -5.58
CA SER A 120 -15.78 -3.04 -6.26
C SER A 120 -14.27 -3.04 -6.42
N PHE A 121 -13.59 -4.18 -6.41
CA PHE A 121 -12.16 -4.30 -6.73
C PHE A 121 -11.92 -5.06 -8.05
N ALA A 122 -12.88 -5.00 -8.98
CA ALA A 122 -12.76 -5.61 -10.30
C ALA A 122 -11.53 -5.11 -11.08
N ASP A 123 -11.14 -3.84 -10.88
CA ASP A 123 -9.93 -3.26 -11.46
C ASP A 123 -8.63 -3.85 -10.91
N PHE A 124 -8.69 -4.64 -9.83
CA PHE A 124 -7.58 -5.42 -9.27
C PHE A 124 -7.74 -6.93 -9.58
N GLY A 125 -8.61 -7.30 -10.51
CA GLY A 125 -8.91 -8.70 -10.84
C GLY A 125 -9.89 -9.39 -9.87
N LEU A 126 -10.42 -8.68 -8.86
CA LEU A 126 -11.35 -9.22 -7.86
C LEU A 126 -12.81 -8.93 -8.25
N GLY A 127 -13.22 -9.40 -9.44
CA GLY A 127 -14.52 -9.06 -10.06
C GLY A 127 -15.75 -9.41 -9.24
N GLY A 128 -15.71 -10.52 -8.49
CA GLY A 128 -16.79 -10.95 -7.59
C GLY A 128 -16.82 -10.21 -6.24
N PHE A 129 -15.85 -9.35 -5.97
CA PHE A 129 -15.67 -8.75 -4.66
C PHE A 129 -16.13 -7.29 -4.62
N ARG A 130 -17.19 -7.04 -3.84
CA ARG A 130 -17.75 -5.69 -3.63
C ARG A 130 -17.99 -5.41 -2.16
N LEU A 131 -17.45 -4.28 -1.70
CA LEU A 131 -17.73 -3.72 -0.38
C LEU A 131 -19.00 -2.89 -0.42
N SER A 132 -19.88 -3.10 0.55
CA SER A 132 -21.09 -2.30 0.71
C SER A 132 -20.79 -0.98 1.43
N CYS A 133 -21.56 0.06 1.10
CA CYS A 133 -21.44 1.37 1.73
C CYS A 133 -21.69 1.29 3.25
N ALA A 134 -22.78 0.63 3.66
CA ALA A 134 -23.14 0.46 5.07
C ALA A 134 -22.02 -0.23 5.87
N ARG A 135 -21.38 -1.25 5.30
CA ARG A 135 -20.29 -1.96 5.97
C ARG A 135 -19.03 -1.09 6.11
N GLN A 136 -18.73 -0.28 5.10
CA GLN A 136 -17.60 0.64 5.18
C GLN A 136 -17.83 1.76 6.20
N TRP A 137 -19.06 2.28 6.30
CA TRP A 137 -19.43 3.24 7.35
C TRP A 137 -19.31 2.62 8.74
N ALA A 138 -19.92 1.46 8.96
CA ALA A 138 -19.82 0.75 10.24
C ALA A 138 -18.35 0.45 10.61
N ALA A 139 -17.54 0.01 9.64
CA ALA A 139 -16.13 -0.24 9.86
C ALA A 139 -15.34 1.04 10.19
N THR A 140 -15.62 2.14 9.48
CA THR A 140 -14.97 3.44 9.73
C THR A 140 -15.25 3.96 11.14
N LEU A 141 -16.49 3.81 11.62
CA LEU A 141 -16.91 4.33 12.93
C LEU A 141 -16.52 3.40 14.09
N LEU A 142 -16.54 2.08 13.90
CA LEU A 142 -16.38 1.12 14.99
C LEU A 142 -15.07 0.34 14.90
N VAL A 143 -14.75 -0.21 13.72
CA VAL A 143 -13.62 -1.14 13.56
C VAL A 143 -12.29 -0.41 13.49
N VAL A 144 -12.21 0.68 12.72
CA VAL A 144 -10.96 1.44 12.55
C VAL A 144 -10.46 2.01 13.88
N PRO A 145 -11.29 2.70 14.70
CA PRO A 145 -10.84 3.18 16.00
C PRO A 145 -10.43 2.03 16.92
N ALA A 146 -11.22 0.95 16.99
CA ALA A 146 -10.90 -0.21 17.83
C ALA A 146 -9.54 -0.84 17.44
N ARG A 147 -9.26 -1.02 16.15
CA ARG A 147 -7.96 -1.53 15.67
C ARG A 147 -6.81 -0.57 15.96
N PHE A 148 -7.05 0.74 15.83
CA PHE A 148 -6.06 1.76 16.18
C PHE A 148 -5.69 1.65 17.66
N PHE A 149 -6.67 1.62 18.57
CA PHE A 149 -6.44 1.48 20.00
C PHE A 149 -5.75 0.16 20.35
N ALA A 150 -6.23 -0.97 19.81
CA ALA A 150 -5.60 -2.27 20.05
C ALA A 150 -4.14 -2.30 19.60
N THR A 151 -3.83 -1.68 18.46
CA THR A 151 -2.46 -1.59 17.94
C THR A 151 -1.59 -0.63 18.76
N ALA A 152 -2.14 0.50 19.19
CA ALA A 152 -1.44 1.43 20.08
C ALA A 152 -1.08 0.77 21.41
N VAL A 153 -2.03 0.08 22.05
CA VAL A 153 -1.81 -0.67 23.30
C VAL A 153 -0.75 -1.75 23.12
N ARG A 154 -0.84 -2.57 22.07
CA ARG A 154 0.18 -3.60 21.77
C ARG A 154 1.59 -3.00 21.63
N ARG A 155 1.71 -1.85 20.95
CA ARG A 155 3.01 -1.17 20.80
C ARG A 155 3.53 -0.59 22.11
N LEU A 156 2.68 0.01 22.93
CA LEU A 156 3.05 0.51 24.26
C LEU A 156 3.53 -0.63 25.16
N ARG A 157 2.80 -1.74 25.22
CA ARG A 157 3.21 -2.94 25.99
C ARG A 157 4.57 -3.48 25.56
N ARG A 158 4.83 -3.58 24.25
CA ARG A 158 6.15 -4.00 23.73
C ARG A 158 7.28 -3.03 24.09
N LYS A 159 6.99 -1.73 24.24
CA LYS A 159 7.96 -0.73 24.66
C LYS A 159 8.28 -0.82 26.15
N TRP A 160 7.31 -1.21 26.99
CA TRP A 160 7.50 -1.36 28.43
C TRP A 160 8.08 -2.71 28.84
N SER A 161 7.91 -3.74 28.00
CA SER A 161 8.51 -5.06 28.18
C SER A 161 9.96 -5.15 27.68
N LYS A 162 10.54 -4.03 27.24
CA LYS A 162 11.94 -3.87 26.83
C LYS A 162 12.61 -2.89 27.74
#